data_AF-A0A9Q2QFB4-F1
#
_entry.id   AF-A0A9Q2QFB4-F1
#
_cell.length_a   1.000
_cell.length_b   1.000
_cell.length_c   1.000
_cell.angle_alpha   90.00
_cell.angle_beta   90.00
_cell.angle_gamma   90.00
#
_symmetry.space_group_name_H-M   'P 1'
#
loop_
_entity.id
_entity.type
_entity.pdbx_description
1 polymer ?
#
loop_
_entity_poly.entity_id
_entity_poly.type
_entity_poly.pdbx_seq_one_letter_code
_entity_poly.pdbx_strand_id
1 'polypeptide(L)'
;MKKIVLALLAISLGLSSGLAMSKSEPAETPKTAEVSQQSEKLVDIYAKDDQSSEVKGQIGLNNQDNYNIFYCKQNNWCEVVNKDNGDTGWISLEQLKQAQQKVAKIMQKKNAVKRLEEYMVIQDQKIAQLYAMMTQQQQEFAKIIEQQQAQINQLKQAYYYR
;
A
#
# COMPACT_ATOMS: atom_id res chain seq x y z
N MET A 1 -34.76 32.56 52.07
CA MET A 1 -33.74 31.53 52.34
C MET A 1 -33.95 30.35 51.39
N LYS A 2 -32.85 29.65 51.05
CA LYS A 2 -32.66 28.56 50.07
C LYS A 2 -32.37 29.00 48.63
N LYS A 3 -31.09 29.26 48.37
CA LYS A 3 -30.45 29.17 47.05
C LYS A 3 -29.80 27.80 46.98
N ILE A 4 -30.22 26.93 46.06
CA ILE A 4 -29.53 25.68 45.77
C ILE A 4 -28.61 25.98 44.59
N VAL A 5 -27.32 26.07 44.89
CA VAL A 5 -26.26 26.31 43.91
C VAL A 5 -25.95 24.99 43.21
N LEU A 6 -25.85 25.10 41.88
CA LEU A 6 -25.57 24.06 40.91
C LEU A 6 -24.46 23.07 41.33
N ALA A 7 -24.73 21.80 41.09
CA ALA A 7 -23.76 20.74 41.02
C ALA A 7 -22.78 20.97 39.86
N LEU A 8 -21.48 21.08 40.16
CA LEU A 8 -20.39 20.96 39.20
C LEU A 8 -19.73 19.59 39.41
N LEU A 9 -20.18 18.61 38.65
CA LEU A 9 -19.45 17.36 38.43
C LEU A 9 -18.30 17.65 37.49
N ALA A 10 -17.13 17.90 38.06
CA ALA A 10 -15.87 17.94 37.34
C ALA A 10 -15.47 16.51 36.95
N ILE A 11 -15.76 16.11 35.72
CA ILE A 11 -15.13 14.94 35.10
C ILE A 11 -13.91 15.48 34.33
N SER A 12 -12.76 15.44 34.99
CA SER A 12 -11.46 15.68 34.40
C SER A 12 -11.06 14.49 33.52
N LEU A 13 -11.41 14.55 32.23
CA LEU A 13 -10.78 13.75 31.17
C LEU A 13 -9.86 14.68 30.37
N GLY A 14 -8.70 14.95 30.97
CA GLY A 14 -7.64 15.76 30.38
C GLY A 14 -6.32 15.01 30.33
N LEU A 15 -6.31 13.85 29.66
CA LEU A 15 -5.08 13.28 29.12
C LEU A 15 -5.04 13.59 27.63
N SER A 16 -4.79 14.86 27.30
CA SER A 16 -4.33 15.22 25.98
C SER A 16 -2.91 14.69 25.82
N SER A 17 -2.76 13.50 25.22
CA SER A 17 -1.50 13.10 24.60
C SER A 17 -1.22 14.12 23.51
N GLY A 18 -0.38 15.11 23.83
CA GLY A 18 0.22 15.97 22.84
C GLY A 18 1.05 15.10 21.91
N LEU A 19 0.51 14.79 20.73
CA LEU A 19 1.35 14.46 19.59
C LEU A 19 2.18 15.71 19.35
N ALA A 20 3.43 15.67 19.79
CA ALA A 20 4.43 16.65 19.42
C ALA A 20 4.50 16.63 17.89
N MET A 21 3.85 17.60 17.24
CA MET A 21 4.11 17.91 15.85
C MET A 21 5.53 18.45 15.80
N SER A 22 6.46 17.53 15.57
CA SER A 22 7.81 17.86 15.11
C SER A 22 7.64 18.75 13.90
N LYS A 23 8.25 19.93 13.97
CA LYS A 23 8.27 20.98 12.96
C LYS A 23 8.63 20.33 11.62
N SER A 24 7.62 20.07 10.79
CA SER A 24 7.79 19.50 9.46
C SER A 24 8.33 20.61 8.57
N GLU A 25 9.66 20.72 8.50
CA GLU A 25 10.28 21.02 7.22
C GLU A 25 9.67 20.08 6.17
N PRO A 26 9.43 20.54 4.93
CA PRO A 26 8.90 19.66 3.91
C PRO A 26 9.90 18.53 3.76
N ALA A 27 9.52 17.33 4.22
CA ALA A 27 10.28 16.14 3.97
C ALA A 27 10.46 16.09 2.46
N GLU A 28 11.72 16.17 2.02
CA GLU A 28 12.06 15.95 0.63
C GLU A 28 11.32 14.69 0.21
N THR A 29 10.43 14.85 -0.78
CA THR A 29 9.82 13.71 -1.46
C THR A 29 10.94 12.71 -1.71
N PRO A 30 10.87 11.48 -1.17
CA PRO A 30 11.91 10.50 -1.44
C PRO A 30 12.00 10.45 -2.95
N LYS A 31 13.17 10.80 -3.50
CA LYS A 31 13.43 10.67 -4.93
C LYS A 31 12.93 9.29 -5.29
N THR A 32 11.85 9.22 -6.05
CA THR A 32 11.35 7.98 -6.62
C THR A 32 12.52 7.50 -7.44
N ALA A 33 13.33 6.61 -6.87
CA ALA A 33 14.34 5.91 -7.61
C ALA A 33 13.55 5.33 -8.77
N GLU A 34 13.85 5.82 -9.98
CA GLU A 34 13.27 5.30 -11.21
C GLU A 34 13.22 3.80 -11.03
N VAL A 35 12.00 3.26 -11.11
CA VAL A 35 11.74 1.84 -11.09
C VAL A 35 12.63 1.29 -12.19
N SER A 36 13.81 0.81 -11.77
CA SER A 36 14.85 0.28 -12.64
C SER A 36 14.12 -0.65 -13.58
N GLN A 37 14.16 -0.31 -14.87
CA GLN A 37 13.57 -1.11 -15.95
C GLN A 37 13.85 -2.55 -15.61
N GLN A 38 12.78 -3.24 -15.20
CA GLN A 38 12.85 -4.54 -14.59
C GLN A 38 13.51 -5.42 -15.64
N SER A 39 14.80 -5.77 -15.42
CA SER A 39 15.59 -6.52 -16.39
C SER A 39 14.78 -7.75 -16.79
N GLU A 40 14.20 -7.72 -17.98
CA GLU A 40 13.38 -8.82 -18.48
C GLU A 40 14.22 -10.07 -18.66
N LYS A 41 15.54 -9.92 -18.72
CA LYS A 41 16.53 -10.98 -18.84
C LYS A 41 16.60 -11.84 -17.58
N LEU A 42 16.47 -13.14 -17.77
CA LEU A 42 16.69 -14.18 -16.77
C LEU A 42 18.09 -14.78 -16.88
N VAL A 43 18.52 -15.18 -18.09
CA VAL A 43 19.82 -15.82 -18.31
C VAL A 43 20.27 -15.64 -19.76
N ASP A 44 21.59 -15.54 -19.97
CA ASP A 44 22.19 -15.53 -21.31
C ASP A 44 22.31 -16.97 -21.85
N ILE A 45 22.18 -17.12 -23.16
CA ILE A 45 22.39 -18.38 -23.88
C ILE A 45 23.76 -18.32 -24.55
N TYR A 46 24.64 -19.23 -24.17
CA TYR A 46 26.03 -19.30 -24.58
C TYR A 46 26.25 -20.37 -25.67
N ALA A 47 27.25 -20.17 -26.52
CA ALA A 47 27.63 -21.15 -27.53
C ALA A 47 28.22 -22.44 -26.94
N LYS A 48 28.81 -22.37 -25.75
CA LYS A 48 29.41 -23.48 -24.99
C LYS A 48 29.03 -23.37 -23.52
N ASP A 49 29.29 -24.43 -22.75
CA ASP A 49 29.01 -24.49 -21.31
C ASP A 49 30.03 -23.71 -20.44
N ASP A 50 30.37 -22.51 -20.87
CA ASP A 50 31.28 -21.60 -20.18
C ASP A 50 30.85 -20.13 -20.37
N GLN A 51 31.07 -19.30 -19.36
CA GLN A 51 30.65 -17.89 -19.37
C GLN A 51 31.53 -17.00 -20.27
N SER A 52 32.71 -17.48 -20.68
CA SER A 52 33.60 -16.77 -21.62
C SER A 52 33.21 -16.98 -23.08
N SER A 53 32.26 -17.88 -23.33
CA SER A 53 31.75 -18.20 -24.65
C SER A 53 30.93 -17.07 -25.22
N GLU A 54 30.76 -17.09 -26.53
CA GLU A 54 29.89 -16.15 -27.23
C GLU A 54 28.44 -16.29 -26.75
N VAL A 55 27.82 -15.16 -26.42
CA VAL A 55 26.39 -15.10 -26.11
C VAL A 55 25.61 -15.10 -27.43
N LYS A 56 24.86 -16.16 -27.68
CA LYS A 56 24.02 -16.34 -28.88
C LYS A 56 22.59 -15.83 -28.71
N GLY A 57 22.16 -15.59 -27.48
CA GLY A 57 20.81 -15.13 -27.19
C GLY A 57 20.58 -14.94 -25.70
N GLN A 58 19.33 -14.69 -25.33
CA GLN A 58 18.93 -14.54 -23.94
C GLN A 58 17.52 -15.11 -23.70
N ILE A 59 17.34 -15.71 -22.53
CA ILE A 59 16.02 -16.08 -22.01
C ILE A 59 15.60 -14.98 -21.04
N GLY A 60 14.41 -14.46 -21.25
CA GLY A 60 13.75 -13.49 -20.40
C GLY A 60 12.36 -13.95 -19.96
N LEU A 61 11.69 -13.11 -19.15
CA LEU A 61 10.36 -13.41 -18.60
C LEU A 61 9.29 -13.62 -19.68
N ASN A 62 9.40 -12.90 -20.79
CA ASN A 62 8.37 -12.88 -21.82
C ASN A 62 8.54 -13.99 -22.88
N ASN A 63 9.70 -14.64 -22.93
CA ASN A 63 10.02 -15.66 -23.94
C ASN A 63 10.55 -16.96 -23.31
N GLN A 64 10.50 -17.14 -21.99
CA GLN A 64 10.95 -18.37 -21.32
C GLN A 64 10.24 -19.61 -21.87
N ASP A 65 8.94 -19.49 -22.20
CA ASP A 65 8.15 -20.57 -22.74
C ASP A 65 8.57 -20.99 -24.15
N ASN A 66 9.39 -20.21 -24.85
CA ASN A 66 9.93 -20.55 -26.17
C ASN A 66 11.13 -21.51 -26.08
N TYR A 67 11.64 -21.78 -24.87
CA TYR A 67 12.81 -22.64 -24.68
C TYR A 67 12.46 -23.90 -23.88
N ASN A 68 13.01 -25.03 -24.29
CA ASN A 68 13.01 -26.27 -23.51
C ASN A 68 14.41 -26.57 -22.99
N ILE A 69 14.53 -27.04 -21.75
CA ILE A 69 15.78 -27.64 -21.27
C ILE A 69 15.84 -29.08 -21.80
N PHE A 70 16.87 -29.38 -22.58
CA PHE A 70 17.06 -30.71 -23.17
C PHE A 70 17.95 -31.60 -22.30
N TYR A 71 19.08 -31.07 -21.83
CA TYR A 71 20.06 -31.83 -21.05
C TYR A 71 20.80 -30.91 -20.09
N CYS A 72 21.17 -31.41 -18.90
CA CYS A 72 22.00 -30.67 -17.94
C CYS A 72 23.22 -31.49 -17.55
N LYS A 73 24.39 -30.85 -17.60
CA LYS A 73 25.65 -31.38 -17.08
C LYS A 73 25.71 -31.23 -15.56
N GLN A 74 26.60 -32.00 -14.93
CA GLN A 74 26.85 -31.92 -13.48
C GLN A 74 27.42 -30.57 -13.02
N ASN A 75 28.02 -29.79 -13.92
CA ASN A 75 28.56 -28.45 -13.65
C ASN A 75 27.49 -27.33 -13.69
N ASN A 76 26.20 -27.68 -13.59
CA ASN A 76 25.06 -26.74 -13.61
C ASN A 76 24.88 -25.96 -14.92
N TRP A 77 25.41 -26.47 -16.03
CA TRP A 77 25.11 -25.99 -17.36
C TRP A 77 24.08 -26.85 -18.03
N CYS A 78 23.07 -26.22 -18.60
CA CYS A 78 21.98 -26.90 -19.29
C CYS A 78 21.94 -26.47 -20.75
N GLU A 79 21.84 -27.45 -21.64
CA GLU A 79 21.51 -27.23 -23.03
C GLU A 79 20.02 -26.92 -23.14
N VAL A 80 19.72 -25.83 -23.81
CA VAL A 80 18.37 -25.39 -24.14
C VAL A 80 18.17 -25.43 -25.64
N VAL A 81 16.92 -25.68 -26.05
CA VAL A 81 16.49 -25.72 -27.44
C VAL A 81 15.38 -24.69 -27.61
N ASN A 82 15.53 -23.79 -28.57
CA ASN A 82 14.48 -22.89 -29.00
C ASN A 82 13.42 -23.68 -29.78
N LYS A 83 12.16 -23.60 -29.35
CA LYS A 83 11.03 -24.32 -29.96
C LYS A 83 10.71 -23.82 -31.37
N ASP A 84 10.99 -22.55 -31.67
CA ASP A 84 10.58 -21.91 -32.91
C ASP A 84 11.47 -22.31 -34.09
N ASN A 85 12.78 -22.45 -33.84
CA ASN A 85 13.77 -22.70 -34.90
C ASN A 85 14.69 -23.91 -34.65
N GLY A 86 14.61 -24.55 -33.48
CA GLY A 86 15.43 -25.70 -33.12
C GLY A 86 16.87 -25.37 -32.71
N ASP A 87 17.24 -24.08 -32.65
CA ASP A 87 18.59 -23.67 -32.26
C ASP A 87 18.90 -24.08 -30.82
N THR A 88 20.12 -24.55 -30.60
CA THR A 88 20.58 -24.95 -29.28
C THR A 88 21.64 -24.01 -28.72
N GLY A 89 21.75 -24.01 -27.39
CA GLY A 89 22.77 -23.28 -26.67
C GLY A 89 22.78 -23.66 -25.20
N TRP A 90 23.71 -23.08 -24.44
CA TRP A 90 23.97 -23.45 -23.06
C TRP A 90 23.59 -22.31 -22.12
N ILE A 91 22.87 -22.62 -21.05
CA ILE A 91 22.56 -21.68 -19.98
C ILE A 91 23.16 -22.13 -18.66
N SER A 92 23.49 -21.17 -17.80
CA SER A 92 23.83 -21.47 -16.41
C SER A 92 22.55 -21.60 -15.59
N LEU A 93 22.30 -22.81 -15.06
CA LEU A 93 21.14 -23.07 -14.20
C LEU A 93 21.19 -22.25 -12.91
N GLU A 94 22.39 -21.97 -12.40
CA GLU A 94 22.61 -21.14 -11.22
C GLU A 94 22.16 -19.70 -11.47
N GLN A 95 22.59 -19.10 -12.58
CA GLN A 95 22.16 -17.75 -12.96
C GLN A 95 20.64 -17.67 -13.17
N LEU A 96 20.05 -18.67 -13.84
CA LEU A 96 18.62 -18.75 -14.06
C LEU A 96 17.85 -18.80 -12.72
N LYS A 97 18.27 -19.64 -11.78
CA LYS A 97 17.65 -19.74 -10.45
C LYS A 97 17.76 -18.42 -9.68
N GLN A 98 18.93 -17.79 -9.69
CA GLN A 98 19.14 -16.52 -9.00
C GLN A 98 18.26 -15.41 -9.59
N ALA A 99 18.13 -15.35 -10.93
CA ALA A 99 17.26 -14.39 -11.59
C ALA A 99 15.78 -14.63 -11.26
N GLN A 100 15.30 -15.89 -11.32
CA GLN A 100 13.93 -16.24 -10.95
C GLN A 100 13.61 -15.89 -9.49
N GLN A 101 14.54 -16.14 -8.56
CA GLN A 101 14.37 -15.76 -7.16
C GLN A 101 14.31 -14.24 -6.97
N LYS A 102 15.14 -13.47 -7.69
CA LYS A 102 15.08 -12.00 -7.66
C LYS A 102 13.75 -11.48 -8.17
N VAL A 103 13.26 -12.00 -9.30
CA VAL A 103 11.96 -11.62 -9.87
C VAL A 103 10.82 -11.98 -8.92
N ALA A 104 10.82 -13.19 -8.34
CA ALA A 104 9.81 -13.60 -7.37
C ALA A 104 9.74 -12.65 -6.16
N LYS A 105 10.89 -12.24 -5.61
CA LYS A 105 10.97 -11.26 -4.51
C LYS A 105 10.40 -9.90 -4.91
N ILE A 106 10.70 -9.42 -6.12
CA ILE A 106 10.17 -8.15 -6.63
C ILE A 106 8.65 -8.22 -6.79
N MET A 107 8.13 -9.30 -7.38
CA MET A 107 6.69 -9.49 -7.58
C MET A 107 5.94 -9.62 -6.25
N GLN A 108 6.51 -10.30 -5.26
CA GLN A 108 5.95 -10.34 -3.91
C GLN A 108 5.87 -8.94 -3.28
N LYS A 109 6.93 -8.14 -3.39
CA LYS A 109 6.94 -6.74 -2.91
C LYS A 109 5.89 -5.90 -3.65
N LYS A 110 5.81 -6.01 -4.97
CA LYS A 110 4.82 -5.29 -5.79
C LYS A 110 3.38 -5.63 -5.37
N ASN A 111 3.08 -6.92 -5.13
CA ASN A 111 1.78 -7.36 -4.66
C ASN A 111 1.48 -6.91 -3.21
N ALA A 112 2.49 -6.76 -2.37
CA ALA A 112 2.33 -6.19 -1.03
C ALA A 112 2.00 -4.68 -1.10
N VAL A 113 2.72 -3.93 -1.93
CA VAL A 113 2.45 -2.50 -2.17
C VAL A 113 1.04 -2.28 -2.72
N LYS A 114 0.64 -3.05 -3.73
CA LYS A 114 -0.72 -2.96 -4.29
C LYS A 114 -1.81 -3.18 -3.23
N ARG A 115 -1.63 -4.17 -2.35
CA ARG A 115 -2.56 -4.39 -1.22
C ARG A 115 -2.58 -3.21 -0.26
N LEU A 116 -1.44 -2.60 0.03
CA LEU A 116 -1.38 -1.40 0.87
C LEU A 116 -2.11 -0.23 0.23
N GLU A 117 -1.96 -0.02 -1.08
CA GLU A 117 -2.70 1.00 -1.84
C GLU A 117 -4.22 0.76 -1.75
N GLU A 118 -4.67 -0.48 -1.97
CA GLU A 118 -6.08 -0.86 -1.82
C GLU A 118 -6.60 -0.60 -0.39
N TYR A 119 -5.81 -0.94 0.64
CA TYR A 119 -6.14 -0.65 2.04
C TYR A 119 -6.25 0.85 2.33
N MET A 120 -5.37 1.67 1.75
CA MET A 120 -5.42 3.13 1.92
C MET A 120 -6.70 3.72 1.32
N VAL A 121 -7.09 3.30 0.12
CA VAL A 121 -8.34 3.74 -0.50
C VAL A 121 -9.56 3.40 0.38
N ILE A 122 -9.59 2.20 0.96
CA ILE A 122 -10.65 1.80 1.89
C ILE A 122 -10.63 2.66 3.16
N GLN A 123 -9.45 3.00 3.69
CA GLN A 123 -9.34 3.89 4.85
C GLN A 123 -9.84 5.30 4.54
N ASP A 124 -9.49 5.87 3.39
CA ASP A 124 -9.96 7.19 2.98
C ASP A 124 -11.49 7.25 2.85
N GLN A 125 -12.10 6.20 2.29
CA GLN A 125 -13.56 6.07 2.25
C GLN A 125 -14.19 6.03 3.64
N LYS A 126 -13.61 5.27 4.57
CA LYS A 126 -14.08 5.21 5.96
C LYS A 126 -13.93 6.55 6.68
N ILE A 127 -12.82 7.26 6.44
CA ILE A 127 -12.59 8.60 6.99
C ILE A 127 -13.66 9.57 6.46
N ALA A 128 -13.93 9.56 5.16
CA ALA A 128 -14.97 10.39 4.56
C ALA A 128 -16.37 10.08 5.15
N GLN A 129 -16.69 8.80 5.35
CA GLN A 129 -17.95 8.38 5.97
C GLN A 129 -18.05 8.86 7.42
N LEU A 130 -16.97 8.75 8.20
CA LEU A 130 -16.93 9.25 9.58
C LEU A 130 -17.12 10.77 9.64
N TYR A 131 -16.50 11.53 8.73
CA TYR A 131 -16.71 12.97 8.64
C TYR A 131 -18.17 13.34 8.31
N ALA A 132 -18.80 12.61 7.38
CA ALA A 132 -20.21 12.82 7.05
C ALA A 132 -21.11 12.53 8.26
N MET A 133 -20.88 11.43 8.96
CA MET A 133 -21.65 11.06 10.16
C MET A 133 -21.47 12.09 11.28
N MET A 134 -20.24 12.58 11.52
CA MET A 134 -19.96 13.60 12.51
C MET A 134 -20.68 14.92 12.19
N THR A 135 -20.67 15.31 10.92
CA THR A 135 -21.35 16.52 10.45
C THR A 135 -22.87 16.39 10.64
N GLN A 136 -23.45 15.24 10.31
CA GLN A 136 -24.85 14.96 10.56
C GLN A 136 -25.19 15.05 12.05
N GLN A 137 -24.40 14.40 12.92
CA GLN A 137 -24.61 14.47 14.37
C GLN A 137 -24.53 15.91 14.89
N GLN A 138 -23.58 16.70 14.39
CA GLN A 138 -23.47 18.11 14.78
C GLN A 138 -24.72 18.91 14.40
N GLN A 139 -25.30 18.66 13.22
CA GLN A 139 -26.56 19.28 12.80
C GLN A 139 -27.74 18.83 13.65
N GLU A 140 -27.82 17.55 14.00
CA GLU A 140 -28.86 17.02 14.89
C GLU A 140 -28.75 17.64 16.28
N PHE A 141 -27.55 17.77 16.85
CA PHE A 141 -27.32 18.47 18.11
C PHE A 141 -27.75 19.93 18.05
N ALA A 142 -27.42 20.65 16.97
CA ALA A 142 -27.84 22.04 16.80
C ALA A 142 -29.37 22.17 16.80
N LYS A 143 -30.08 21.30 16.07
CA LYS A 143 -31.56 21.28 16.05
C LYS A 143 -32.14 20.99 17.43
N ILE A 144 -31.58 20.04 18.17
CA ILE A 144 -32.04 19.72 19.53
C ILE A 144 -31.87 20.93 20.45
N ILE A 145 -30.74 21.64 20.38
CA ILE A 145 -30.49 22.84 21.17
C ILE A 145 -31.49 23.94 20.81
N GLU A 146 -31.75 24.18 19.53
CA GLU A 146 -32.75 25.15 19.07
C GLU A 146 -34.15 24.82 19.59
N GLN A 147 -34.56 23.55 19.51
CA GLN A 147 -35.84 23.09 20.03
C GLN A 147 -35.95 23.28 21.55
N GLN A 148 -34.90 22.95 22.31
CA GLN A 148 -34.88 23.17 23.76
C GLN A 148 -34.97 24.67 24.09
N GLN A 149 -34.27 25.53 23.36
CA GLN A 149 -34.34 26.98 23.55
C GLN A 149 -35.75 27.52 23.29
N ALA A 150 -36.43 27.04 22.24
CA ALA A 150 -37.80 27.42 21.94
C ALA A 150 -38.77 27.01 23.05
N GLN A 151 -38.65 25.78 23.59
CA GLN A 151 -39.45 25.32 24.73
C GLN A 151 -39.20 26.16 25.98
N ILE A 152 -37.95 26.48 26.29
CA ILE A 152 -37.59 27.37 27.41
C ILE A 152 -38.26 28.74 27.25
N ASN A 153 -38.24 29.31 26.05
CA ASN A 153 -38.85 30.61 25.78
C ASN A 153 -40.39 30.56 25.95
N GLN A 154 -41.05 29.50 25.46
CA GLN A 154 -42.49 29.29 25.66
C GLN A 154 -42.85 29.16 27.15
N LEU A 155 -42.08 28.36 27.91
CA LEU A 155 -42.28 28.20 29.35
C LEU A 155 -42.09 29.51 30.12
N LYS A 156 -41.09 30.31 29.76
CA LYS A 156 -40.89 31.65 30.34
C LYS A 156 -42.11 32.52 30.11
N GLN A 157 -42.60 32.61 28.88
CA GLN A 157 -43.80 33.42 28.56
C GLN A 157 -45.02 32.95 29.37
N ALA A 158 -45.28 31.65 29.43
CA ALA A 158 -46.38 31.10 30.22
C ALA A 158 -46.29 31.42 31.72
N TYR A 159 -45.08 31.53 32.26
CA TYR A 159 -44.86 31.92 33.66
C TYR A 159 -45.07 33.41 33.93
N TYR A 160 -44.70 34.30 32.98
CA TYR A 160 -44.84 35.75 33.14
C TYR A 160 -46.26 36.29 32.93
N TYR A 161 -47.12 35.55 32.21
CA TYR A 161 -48.52 35.92 31.95
C TYR A 161 -49.52 35.17 32.84
N ARG A 162 -49.05 34.56 33.94
CA ARG A 162 -49.86 34.10 35.07
C ARG A 162 -49.71 35.07 36.23
#